data_AF-A0A2N0S7J1-F1
#
_entry.id   AF-A0A2N0S7J1-F1
#
_cell.length_a   1.000
_cell.length_b   1.000
_cell.length_c   1.000
_cell.angle_alpha   90.00
_cell.angle_beta   90.00
_cell.angle_gamma   90.00
#
_symmetry.space_group_name_H-M   'P 1'
#
loop_
_entity.id
_entity.type
_entity.pdbx_description
1 polymer ?
#
loop_
_entity_poly.entity_id
_entity_poly.type
_entity_poly.pdbx_seq_one_letter_code
_entity_poly.pdbx_strand_id
1 'polypeptide(L)'
;MRTIVDTTKVAPEKFDRTKFLEGDTVILRDTTKKIKGPRIALVGPLIKGSKTEKYGEIFCHDSIIGKSVRSIVKTNKGILSSKEFLTKLLNSSQVQKNSFDLEKSFTLHFPTLDEYILKISRHTTPIYPKDANTIVALLDLHPYSRILEAGTGNGSLTLYLARAIYPTGHIHTIDINSDSIHKAQKNIRQYFRGIYYDNITFSTGSCSNILSSLPGSAEKYDGVVLDMPEPWLELSWIMPKLKLDGFIICYLPNITQILELIKIIRENKFKLATIQVLEVQWRPWEVRATVIRSKMGENVPFSVNKLIMDNKIPEKALAYVCKPAYMPSSHSAFLVQLKKIEEDSLEKVKFQNLYDLGESGYLKNSEDSEDSEDSEDSEDSKDSEDSEDLEDSEDSEDSEESEESIDSGKIRRIRKIHMVDFL
;
A
#
# COMPACT_ATOMS: atom_id res chain seq x y z
N MET A 1 32.78 -11.26 -22.11
CA MET A 1 32.76 -12.40 -21.18
C MET A 1 31.43 -12.33 -20.42
N ARG A 2 30.47 -13.23 -20.67
CA ARG A 2 29.25 -13.28 -19.86
C ARG A 2 29.65 -13.81 -18.48
N THR A 3 29.65 -12.96 -17.46
CA THR A 3 29.82 -13.39 -16.08
C THR A 3 28.67 -14.33 -15.76
N ILE A 4 28.94 -15.63 -15.70
CA ILE A 4 27.97 -16.63 -15.27
C ILE A 4 27.64 -16.24 -13.83
N VAL A 5 26.41 -15.76 -13.62
CA VAL A 5 25.90 -15.45 -12.29
C VAL A 5 25.99 -16.74 -11.48
N ASP A 6 26.59 -16.66 -10.29
CA ASP A 6 26.72 -17.78 -9.39
C ASP A 6 25.32 -18.29 -8.98
N THR A 7 24.84 -19.32 -9.68
CA THR A 7 23.53 -19.97 -9.44
C THR A 7 23.58 -21.00 -8.31
N THR A 8 24.64 -21.04 -7.50
CA THR A 8 24.81 -22.08 -6.47
C THR A 8 23.88 -21.95 -5.28
N LYS A 9 23.15 -20.84 -5.12
CA LYS A 9 22.02 -20.76 -4.18
C LYS A 9 20.85 -21.59 -4.70
N VAL A 10 20.89 -22.89 -4.44
CA VAL A 10 19.76 -23.81 -4.60
C VAL A 10 18.66 -23.35 -3.65
N ALA A 11 17.42 -23.31 -4.12
CA ALA A 11 16.28 -23.06 -3.24
C ALA A 11 16.34 -24.06 -2.07
N PRO A 12 16.31 -23.61 -0.80
CA PRO A 12 16.32 -24.53 0.32
C PRO A 12 15.17 -25.53 0.18
N GLU A 13 15.35 -26.72 0.75
CA GLU A 13 14.28 -27.71 0.85
C GLU A 13 13.00 -27.00 1.31
N LYS A 14 11.87 -27.27 0.64
CA LYS A 14 10.58 -26.66 0.97
C LYS A 14 10.35 -26.80 2.47
N PHE A 15 10.43 -25.68 3.20
CA PHE A 15 10.14 -25.68 4.62
C PHE A 15 8.75 -26.28 4.84
N ASP A 16 8.66 -27.28 5.71
CA ASP A 16 7.39 -27.88 6.07
C ASP A 16 6.51 -26.82 6.77
N ARG A 17 5.55 -26.29 6.02
CA ARG A 17 4.52 -25.35 6.49
C ARG A 17 3.18 -26.04 6.69
N THR A 18 3.18 -27.34 6.96
CA THR A 18 1.96 -28.04 7.38
C THR A 18 1.61 -27.71 8.82
N LYS A 19 2.61 -27.41 9.67
CA LYS A 19 2.47 -27.09 11.10
C LYS A 19 3.15 -25.79 11.49
N PHE A 20 2.64 -25.19 12.56
CA PHE A 20 3.24 -24.01 13.20
C PHE A 20 4.32 -24.41 14.19
N LEU A 21 5.43 -23.68 14.17
CA LEU A 21 6.57 -23.86 15.07
C LEU A 21 6.78 -22.60 15.92
N GLU A 22 7.62 -22.73 16.93
CA GLU A 22 8.15 -21.58 17.66
C GLU A 22 8.87 -20.62 16.67
N GLY A 23 8.69 -19.32 16.87
CA GLY A 23 9.17 -18.27 15.96
C GLY A 23 8.22 -17.93 14.81
N ASP A 24 7.28 -18.80 14.44
CA ASP A 24 6.32 -18.51 13.36
C ASP A 24 5.39 -17.35 13.73
N THR A 25 4.96 -16.59 12.72
CA THR A 25 3.86 -15.63 12.86
C THR A 25 2.58 -16.21 12.25
N VAL A 26 1.45 -16.02 12.92
CA VAL A 26 0.17 -16.67 12.60
C VAL A 26 -0.93 -15.63 12.43
N ILE A 27 -1.77 -15.84 11.43
CA ILE A 27 -3.03 -15.15 11.22
C ILE A 27 -4.18 -16.00 11.73
N LEU A 28 -4.95 -15.41 12.63
CA LEU A 28 -6.15 -15.99 13.20
C LEU A 28 -7.37 -15.38 12.52
N ARG A 29 -8.18 -16.23 11.89
CA ARG A 29 -9.43 -15.82 11.22
C ARG A 29 -10.63 -16.26 12.02
N ASP A 30 -11.43 -15.30 12.48
CA ASP A 30 -12.67 -15.53 13.22
C ASP A 30 -13.66 -16.36 12.38
N THR A 31 -14.01 -17.55 12.86
CA THR A 31 -14.90 -18.49 12.14
C THR A 31 -16.37 -18.07 12.15
N THR A 32 -16.75 -17.15 13.04
CA THR A 32 -18.15 -16.71 13.20
C THR A 32 -18.54 -15.64 12.19
N LYS A 33 -17.56 -14.92 11.63
CA LYS A 33 -17.79 -13.79 10.70
C LYS A 33 -17.52 -14.21 9.26
N LYS A 34 -18.53 -14.75 8.59
CA LYS A 34 -18.42 -15.27 7.21
C LYS A 34 -18.51 -14.20 6.10
N ILE A 35 -19.09 -13.02 6.36
CA ILE A 35 -19.56 -12.12 5.27
C ILE A 35 -18.72 -10.83 5.12
N LYS A 36 -18.33 -10.14 6.19
CA LYS A 36 -17.55 -8.87 6.11
C LYS A 36 -16.02 -9.08 6.06
N GLY A 37 -15.59 -10.29 5.68
CA GLY A 37 -14.24 -10.78 5.95
C GLY A 37 -14.08 -11.14 7.44
N PRO A 38 -13.39 -12.24 7.77
CA PRO A 38 -13.18 -12.61 9.16
C PRO A 38 -12.36 -11.51 9.85
N ARG A 39 -12.66 -11.23 11.13
CA ARG A 39 -11.70 -10.45 11.93
C ARG A 39 -10.39 -11.22 11.94
N ILE A 40 -9.31 -10.53 11.57
CA ILE A 40 -7.97 -11.08 11.43
C ILE A 40 -7.11 -10.55 12.57
N ALA A 41 -6.53 -11.45 13.37
CA ALA A 41 -5.51 -11.11 14.35
C ALA A 41 -4.15 -11.69 13.91
N LEU A 42 -3.11 -10.86 13.98
CA LEU A 42 -1.73 -11.32 13.85
C LEU A 42 -1.20 -11.67 15.25
N VAL A 43 -0.80 -12.92 15.42
CA VAL A 43 -0.20 -13.45 16.66
C VAL A 43 1.18 -13.97 16.32
N GLY A 44 2.17 -13.48 17.06
CA GLY A 44 3.54 -13.93 16.95
C GLY A 44 4.57 -12.81 17.08
N PRO A 45 5.87 -13.15 17.05
CA PRO A 45 6.40 -14.50 16.87
C PRO A 45 5.94 -15.44 18.00
N LEU A 46 5.60 -16.69 17.67
CA LEU A 46 5.20 -17.68 18.66
C LEU A 46 6.39 -17.98 19.58
N ILE A 47 6.15 -18.01 20.89
CA ILE A 47 7.14 -18.23 21.95
C ILE A 47 6.48 -19.16 22.96
N LYS A 48 7.12 -20.27 23.32
CA LYS A 48 6.55 -21.22 24.29
C LYS A 48 6.27 -20.55 25.64
N GLY A 49 5.20 -20.96 26.31
CA GLY A 49 4.75 -20.38 27.58
C GLY A 49 4.24 -18.93 27.50
N SER A 50 4.28 -18.29 26.32
CA SER A 50 3.83 -16.91 26.15
C SER A 50 2.38 -16.84 25.68
N LYS A 51 1.79 -15.65 25.81
CA LYS A 51 0.45 -15.32 25.35
C LYS A 51 0.44 -13.98 24.61
N THR A 52 -0.44 -13.85 23.64
CA THR A 52 -0.72 -12.60 22.93
C THR A 52 -2.15 -12.18 23.19
N GLU A 53 -2.38 -10.90 23.49
CA GLU A 53 -3.72 -10.34 23.64
C GLU A 53 -4.08 -9.48 22.41
N LYS A 54 -5.20 -9.79 21.75
CA LYS A 54 -5.72 -9.01 20.63
C LYS A 54 -7.24 -8.99 20.66
N TYR A 55 -7.83 -7.81 20.47
CA TYR A 55 -9.30 -7.62 20.42
C TYR A 55 -10.04 -8.13 21.67
N GLY A 56 -9.42 -8.07 22.85
CA GLY A 56 -9.96 -8.59 24.12
C GLY A 56 -9.91 -10.11 24.26
N GLU A 57 -9.25 -10.81 23.33
CA GLU A 57 -9.05 -12.25 23.34
C GLU A 57 -7.59 -12.58 23.69
N ILE A 58 -7.39 -13.60 24.53
CA ILE A 58 -6.07 -14.11 24.90
C ILE A 58 -5.74 -15.35 24.07
N PHE A 59 -4.60 -15.33 23.39
CA PHE A 59 -4.07 -16.41 22.57
C PHE A 59 -2.81 -17.00 23.21
N CYS A 60 -2.94 -18.17 23.85
CA CYS A 60 -1.81 -18.90 24.39
C CYS A 60 -1.00 -19.55 23.25
N HIS A 61 0.29 -19.26 23.15
CA HIS A 61 1.13 -19.73 22.03
C HIS A 61 1.27 -21.26 22.02
N ASP A 62 1.33 -21.90 23.19
CA ASP A 62 1.40 -23.36 23.31
C ASP A 62 0.18 -24.07 22.71
N SER A 63 -0.97 -23.37 22.60
CA SER A 63 -2.17 -23.90 21.95
C SER A 63 -2.13 -23.85 20.42
N ILE A 64 -1.12 -23.19 19.85
CA ILE A 64 -0.91 -22.96 18.42
C ILE A 64 0.30 -23.77 17.92
N ILE A 65 1.40 -23.76 18.68
CA ILE A 65 2.63 -24.49 18.33
C ILE A 65 2.33 -25.98 18.16
N GLY A 66 2.80 -26.57 17.07
CA GLY A 66 2.58 -27.97 16.69
C GLY A 66 1.26 -28.24 15.97
N LYS A 67 0.30 -27.30 15.98
CA LYS A 67 -0.96 -27.47 15.22
C LYS A 67 -0.75 -27.28 13.74
N SER A 68 -1.63 -27.91 12.97
CA SER A 68 -1.62 -27.82 11.51
C SER A 68 -2.32 -26.56 11.01
N VAL A 69 -1.98 -26.10 9.81
CA VAL A 69 -2.70 -25.02 9.12
C VAL A 69 -4.20 -25.38 8.99
N ARG A 70 -5.08 -24.39 9.19
CA ARG A 70 -6.55 -24.49 9.29
C ARG A 70 -7.09 -25.17 10.56
N SER A 71 -6.24 -25.60 11.50
CA SER A 71 -6.73 -26.07 12.80
C SER A 71 -7.50 -24.95 13.51
N ILE A 72 -8.44 -25.34 14.38
CA ILE A 72 -9.21 -24.40 15.19
C ILE A 72 -8.53 -24.22 16.55
N VAL A 73 -8.44 -22.96 16.97
CA VAL A 73 -8.12 -22.58 18.35
C VAL A 73 -9.29 -21.83 18.94
N LYS A 74 -9.50 -22.04 20.22
CA LYS A 74 -10.53 -21.36 20.98
C LYS A 74 -9.88 -20.37 21.94
N THR A 75 -10.53 -19.23 22.12
CA THR A 75 -10.04 -18.19 23.02
C THR A 75 -10.85 -18.13 24.29
N ASN A 76 -10.16 -17.85 25.38
CA ASN A 76 -10.79 -17.36 26.59
C ASN A 76 -10.77 -15.83 26.48
N LYS A 77 -11.92 -15.17 26.66
CA LYS A 77 -11.91 -13.72 26.86
C LYS A 77 -10.95 -13.41 28.01
N GLY A 78 -10.14 -12.38 27.86
CA GLY A 78 -9.34 -11.90 28.98
C GLY A 78 -10.26 -11.52 30.13
N ILE A 79 -10.29 -12.33 31.18
CA ILE A 79 -10.89 -11.95 32.46
C ILE A 79 -9.94 -10.95 33.11
N LEU A 80 -9.89 -9.72 32.60
CA LEU A 80 -9.17 -8.59 33.16
C LEU A 80 -10.02 -7.34 32.89
N SER A 81 -11.18 -7.25 33.55
CA SER A 81 -11.42 -6.41 34.72
C SER A 81 -12.90 -6.72 34.99
N SER A 82 -13.33 -7.11 36.18
CA SER A 82 -13.28 -6.22 37.33
C SER A 82 -13.64 -6.99 38.61
N LYS A 83 -12.87 -6.76 39.68
CA LYS A 83 -13.46 -6.87 41.04
C LYS A 83 -14.75 -6.04 41.10
N GLU A 84 -14.80 -4.87 40.46
CA GLU A 84 -16.00 -4.01 40.38
C GLU A 84 -17.21 -4.65 39.67
N PHE A 85 -17.04 -5.58 38.73
CA PHE A 85 -18.10 -6.18 37.91
C PHE A 85 -18.71 -7.35 38.66
N LEU A 86 -17.88 -8.14 39.36
CA LEU A 86 -18.36 -9.12 40.34
C LEU A 86 -19.08 -8.42 41.51
N THR A 87 -18.58 -7.28 42.00
CA THR A 87 -19.28 -6.49 43.02
C THR A 87 -20.61 -5.91 42.51
N LYS A 88 -20.69 -5.48 41.25
CA LYS A 88 -21.95 -5.01 40.62
C LYS A 88 -22.97 -6.14 40.41
N LEU A 89 -22.49 -7.34 40.03
CA LEU A 89 -23.32 -8.51 39.79
C LEU A 89 -23.87 -9.12 41.08
N LEU A 90 -23.09 -9.09 42.17
CA LEU A 90 -23.53 -9.58 43.48
C LEU A 90 -24.54 -8.64 44.17
N ASN A 91 -24.58 -7.36 43.79
CA ASN A 91 -25.45 -6.34 44.40
C ASN A 91 -26.72 -6.01 43.60
N SER A 92 -26.98 -6.68 42.47
CA SER A 92 -28.17 -6.42 41.65
C SER A 92 -29.06 -7.66 41.55
N SER A 93 -30.11 -7.70 42.38
CA SER A 93 -31.10 -8.79 42.44
C SER A 93 -32.03 -8.90 41.23
N GLN A 94 -31.70 -8.27 40.09
CA GLN A 94 -32.38 -8.45 38.82
C GLN A 94 -31.40 -8.26 37.66
N VAL A 95 -30.79 -9.37 37.23
CA VAL A 95 -30.16 -9.43 35.91
C VAL A 95 -30.78 -10.60 35.16
N GLN A 96 -31.64 -10.25 34.20
CA GLN A 96 -32.07 -11.17 33.15
C GLN A 96 -30.85 -11.82 32.50
N LYS A 97 -30.94 -13.12 32.22
CA LYS A 97 -29.97 -13.92 31.45
C LYS A 97 -29.69 -13.28 30.07
N ASN A 98 -28.83 -12.28 30.01
CA ASN A 98 -28.35 -11.70 28.76
C ASN A 98 -26.93 -12.21 28.47
N SER A 99 -26.85 -13.06 27.45
CA SER A 99 -25.66 -13.56 26.74
C SER A 99 -24.52 -14.14 27.60
N PHE A 100 -24.57 -15.45 27.83
CA PHE A 100 -23.43 -16.26 28.24
C PHE A 100 -22.21 -16.03 27.34
N ASP A 101 -21.03 -16.04 27.96
CA ASP A 101 -19.71 -16.01 27.33
C ASP A 101 -19.60 -17.07 26.22
N LEU A 102 -19.69 -16.62 24.97
CA LEU A 102 -19.44 -17.46 23.82
C LEU A 102 -17.94 -17.44 23.52
N GLU A 103 -17.27 -18.52 23.92
CA GLU A 103 -15.94 -18.93 23.48
C GLU A 103 -15.81 -18.73 21.96
N LYS A 104 -14.88 -17.88 21.51
CA LYS A 104 -14.70 -17.62 20.07
C LYS A 104 -13.73 -18.62 19.47
N SER A 105 -14.05 -19.07 18.26
CA SER A 105 -13.23 -20.02 17.52
C SER A 105 -12.55 -19.33 16.33
N PHE A 106 -11.24 -19.54 16.20
CA PHE A 106 -10.41 -18.99 15.14
C PHE A 106 -9.73 -20.12 14.36
N THR A 107 -9.63 -19.95 13.05
CA THR A 107 -8.81 -20.84 12.20
C THR A 107 -7.39 -20.29 12.09
N LEU A 108 -6.41 -21.17 12.20
CA LEU A 108 -4.98 -20.84 12.12
C LEU A 108 -4.48 -20.81 10.67
N HIS A 109 -3.76 -19.78 10.29
CA HIS A 109 -3.14 -19.68 8.97
C HIS A 109 -1.80 -18.97 9.05
N PHE A 110 -0.94 -19.20 8.08
CA PHE A 110 0.19 -18.29 7.89
C PHE A 110 -0.26 -16.98 7.25
N PRO A 111 0.38 -15.84 7.59
CA PRO A 111 0.10 -14.57 6.93
C PRO A 111 0.51 -14.58 5.46
N THR A 112 -0.32 -13.97 4.61
CA THR A 112 0.17 -13.46 3.32
C THR A 112 1.15 -12.31 3.56
N LEU A 113 1.92 -11.91 2.54
CA LEU A 113 2.85 -10.78 2.70
C LEU A 113 2.12 -9.48 3.03
N ASP A 114 1.04 -9.19 2.30
CA ASP A 114 0.17 -8.04 2.51
C ASP A 114 -0.40 -8.03 3.94
N GLU A 115 -0.91 -9.17 4.41
CA GLU A 115 -1.42 -9.29 5.78
C GLU A 115 -0.34 -9.06 6.83
N TYR A 116 0.87 -9.61 6.60
CA TYR A 116 1.99 -9.44 7.51
C TYR A 116 2.36 -7.95 7.64
N ILE A 117 2.66 -7.30 6.51
CA ILE A 117 3.12 -5.91 6.47
C ILE A 117 2.07 -4.94 7.04
N LEU A 118 0.78 -5.18 6.77
CA LEU A 118 -0.30 -4.32 7.25
C LEU A 118 -0.67 -4.54 8.73
N LYS A 119 -0.19 -5.61 9.37
CA LYS A 119 -0.58 -5.97 10.75
C LYS A 119 0.56 -5.99 11.76
N ILE A 120 1.81 -6.04 11.31
CA ILE A 120 2.96 -5.87 12.21
C ILE A 120 2.94 -4.48 12.85
N SER A 121 3.53 -4.38 14.04
CA SER A 121 3.72 -3.09 14.70
C SER A 121 4.68 -2.24 13.86
N ARG A 122 4.26 -1.03 13.52
CA ARG A 122 5.01 -0.11 12.65
C ARG A 122 5.36 1.17 13.39
N HIS A 123 6.58 1.65 13.19
CA HIS A 123 7.03 2.98 13.67
C HIS A 123 7.07 4.01 12.55
N THR A 124 7.12 3.55 11.30
CA THR A 124 7.13 4.36 10.09
C THR A 124 5.99 3.91 9.19
N THR A 125 5.51 4.82 8.35
CA THR A 125 4.53 4.49 7.31
C THR A 125 5.17 3.50 6.33
N PRO A 126 4.58 2.31 6.11
CA PRO A 126 5.09 1.36 5.14
C PRO A 126 4.70 1.79 3.74
N ILE A 127 5.51 1.41 2.75
CA ILE A 127 5.03 1.34 1.37
C ILE A 127 3.93 0.26 1.32
N TYR A 128 2.73 0.69 0.91
CA TYR A 128 1.55 -0.17 0.87
C TYR A 128 1.67 -1.22 -0.24
N PRO A 129 0.98 -2.38 -0.12
CA PRO A 129 1.04 -3.46 -1.12
C PRO A 129 0.81 -3.01 -2.57
N LYS A 130 -0.11 -2.08 -2.81
CA LYS A 130 -0.40 -1.55 -4.16
C LYS A 130 0.83 -0.91 -4.81
N ASP A 131 1.57 -0.14 -4.03
CA ASP A 131 2.74 0.59 -4.49
C ASP A 131 3.94 -0.35 -4.57
N ALA A 132 4.15 -1.20 -3.56
CA ALA A 132 5.25 -2.15 -3.52
C ALA A 132 5.21 -3.17 -4.68
N ASN A 133 4.02 -3.71 -5.00
CA ASN A 133 3.88 -4.60 -6.16
C ASN A 133 4.16 -3.86 -7.48
N THR A 134 3.74 -2.59 -7.58
CA THR A 134 4.01 -1.78 -8.77
C THR A 134 5.49 -1.47 -8.89
N ILE A 135 6.18 -1.09 -7.81
CA ILE A 135 7.64 -0.88 -7.78
C ILE A 135 8.37 -2.13 -8.28
N VAL A 136 8.02 -3.33 -7.79
CA VAL A 136 8.62 -4.59 -8.26
C VAL A 136 8.42 -4.78 -9.76
N ALA A 137 7.24 -4.47 -10.29
CA ALA A 137 6.95 -4.58 -11.72
C ALA A 137 7.72 -3.53 -12.55
N LEU A 138 7.79 -2.28 -12.09
CA LEU A 138 8.50 -1.19 -12.77
C LEU A 138 10.01 -1.37 -12.80
N LEU A 139 10.58 -2.12 -11.87
CA LEU A 139 12.00 -2.47 -11.86
C LEU A 139 12.36 -3.62 -12.80
N ASP A 140 11.38 -4.31 -13.39
CA ASP A 140 11.58 -5.51 -14.23
C ASP A 140 12.46 -6.58 -13.55
N LEU A 141 12.10 -6.93 -12.31
CA LEU A 141 12.93 -7.80 -11.47
C LEU A 141 12.92 -9.26 -11.90
N HIS A 142 14.09 -9.89 -11.82
CA HIS A 142 14.30 -11.32 -12.00
C HIS A 142 14.94 -11.97 -10.76
N PRO A 143 14.86 -13.30 -10.60
CA PRO A 143 15.43 -14.02 -9.45
C PRO A 143 16.92 -13.84 -9.19
N TYR A 144 17.70 -13.24 -10.10
CA TYR A 144 19.13 -12.98 -9.94
C TYR A 144 19.47 -11.51 -9.75
N SER A 145 18.46 -10.63 -9.80
CA SER A 145 18.67 -9.18 -9.75
C SER A 145 19.34 -8.74 -8.45
N ARG A 146 20.23 -7.76 -8.56
CA ARG A 146 20.90 -7.10 -7.43
C ARG A 146 20.31 -5.71 -7.26
N ILE A 147 19.63 -5.47 -6.15
CA ILE A 147 18.85 -4.26 -5.94
C ILE A 147 19.46 -3.41 -4.84
N LEU A 148 19.51 -2.10 -5.06
CA LEU A 148 19.80 -1.11 -4.04
C LEU A 148 18.47 -0.51 -3.56
N GLU A 149 18.25 -0.54 -2.26
CA GLU A 149 17.13 0.13 -1.58
C GLU A 149 17.71 1.17 -0.63
N ALA A 150 17.22 2.42 -0.69
CA ALA A 150 17.55 3.44 0.30
C ALA A 150 16.27 4.01 0.90
N GLY A 151 16.13 3.91 2.22
CA GLY A 151 14.86 4.04 2.93
C GLY A 151 14.33 2.66 3.33
N THR A 152 15.02 1.96 4.24
CA THR A 152 14.64 0.60 4.65
C THR A 152 13.33 0.60 5.45
N GLY A 153 13.14 1.60 6.31
CA GLY A 153 11.97 1.72 7.17
C GLY A 153 11.77 0.47 8.03
N ASN A 154 10.57 -0.12 8.01
CA ASN A 154 10.28 -1.36 8.74
C ASN A 154 10.50 -2.63 7.90
N GLY A 155 11.16 -2.53 6.73
CA GLY A 155 11.42 -3.65 5.83
C GLY A 155 10.22 -4.10 5.00
N SER A 156 9.22 -3.23 4.82
CA SER A 156 7.99 -3.57 4.08
C SER A 156 8.26 -3.74 2.59
N LEU A 157 8.86 -2.75 1.94
CA LEU A 157 9.27 -2.86 0.55
C LEU A 157 10.37 -3.91 0.38
N THR A 158 11.36 -3.94 1.27
CA THR A 158 12.42 -4.96 1.30
C THR A 158 11.88 -6.38 1.17
N LEU A 159 10.78 -6.73 1.87
CA LEU A 159 10.18 -8.07 1.75
C LEU A 159 9.54 -8.34 0.38
N TYR A 160 8.93 -7.34 -0.27
CA TYR A 160 8.40 -7.49 -1.63
C TYR A 160 9.52 -7.71 -2.64
N LEU A 161 10.57 -6.88 -2.55
CA LEU A 161 11.77 -7.01 -3.37
C LEU A 161 12.41 -8.39 -3.15
N ALA A 162 12.56 -8.81 -1.90
CA ALA A 162 13.26 -10.05 -1.57
C ALA A 162 12.49 -11.27 -2.08
N ARG A 163 11.16 -11.24 -1.99
CA ARG A 163 10.30 -12.29 -2.57
C ARG A 163 10.43 -12.38 -4.09
N ALA A 164 10.58 -11.25 -4.79
CA ALA A 164 10.71 -11.22 -6.25
C ALA A 164 12.06 -11.78 -6.74
N ILE A 165 13.13 -11.57 -5.97
CA ILE A 165 14.50 -11.94 -6.38
C ILE A 165 15.01 -13.23 -5.71
N TYR A 166 14.19 -13.91 -4.91
CA TYR A 166 14.57 -15.16 -4.27
C TYR A 166 14.68 -16.32 -5.29
N PRO A 167 15.63 -17.28 -5.18
CA PRO A 167 16.62 -17.49 -4.11
C PRO A 167 18.02 -16.90 -4.39
N THR A 168 18.29 -16.41 -5.58
CA THR A 168 19.67 -16.09 -6.02
C THR A 168 20.03 -14.60 -5.96
N GLY A 169 19.04 -13.71 -6.04
CA GLY A 169 19.24 -12.27 -6.07
C GLY A 169 19.66 -11.70 -4.72
N HIS A 170 20.04 -10.43 -4.71
CA HIS A 170 20.58 -9.79 -3.51
C HIS A 170 20.07 -8.36 -3.36
N ILE A 171 19.63 -8.00 -2.15
CA ILE A 171 19.27 -6.63 -1.80
C ILE A 171 20.37 -6.02 -0.95
N HIS A 172 20.78 -4.81 -1.27
CA HIS A 172 21.50 -3.94 -0.36
C HIS A 172 20.55 -2.83 0.07
N THR A 173 20.07 -2.89 1.32
CA THR A 173 19.17 -1.88 1.88
C THR A 173 19.91 -0.97 2.84
N ILE A 174 19.70 0.33 2.70
CA ILE A 174 20.37 1.38 3.46
C ILE A 174 19.31 2.21 4.18
N ASP A 175 19.58 2.57 5.44
CA ASP A 175 18.78 3.54 6.19
C ASP A 175 19.70 4.38 7.06
N ILE A 176 19.40 5.67 7.21
CA ILE A 176 20.17 6.54 8.11
C ILE A 176 19.89 6.19 9.58
N ASN A 177 18.73 5.62 9.87
CA ASN A 177 18.29 5.31 11.23
C ASN A 177 18.58 3.84 11.58
N SER A 178 19.47 3.62 12.55
CA SER A 178 19.80 2.29 13.06
C SER A 178 18.60 1.53 13.62
N ASP A 179 17.62 2.22 14.22
CA ASP A 179 16.44 1.58 14.79
C ASP A 179 15.53 1.02 13.70
N SER A 180 15.41 1.73 12.57
CA SER A 180 14.71 1.26 11.38
C SER A 180 15.35 -0.04 10.88
N ILE A 181 16.68 -0.07 10.76
CA ILE A 181 17.42 -1.29 10.37
C ILE A 181 17.14 -2.45 11.33
N HIS A 182 17.27 -2.26 12.65
CA HIS A 182 17.02 -3.32 13.62
C HIS A 182 15.58 -3.85 13.53
N LYS A 183 14.60 -2.97 13.33
CA LYS A 183 13.19 -3.35 13.16
C LYS A 183 12.97 -4.11 11.86
N ALA A 184 13.51 -3.63 10.75
CA ALA A 184 13.45 -4.31 9.46
C ALA A 184 14.05 -5.72 9.55
N GLN A 185 15.24 -5.85 10.12
CA GLN A 185 15.89 -7.15 10.36
C GLN A 185 15.00 -8.09 11.17
N LYS A 186 14.41 -7.60 12.27
CA LYS A 186 13.49 -8.39 13.09
C LYS A 186 12.26 -8.85 12.31
N ASN A 187 11.61 -7.94 11.58
CA ASN A 187 10.41 -8.25 10.79
C ASN A 187 10.72 -9.25 9.67
N ILE A 188 11.83 -9.06 8.96
CA ILE A 188 12.25 -9.94 7.86
C ILE A 188 12.57 -11.35 8.39
N ARG A 189 13.27 -11.48 9.53
CA ARG A 189 13.53 -12.79 10.16
C ARG A 189 12.25 -13.51 10.58
N GLN A 190 11.22 -12.77 11.00
CA GLN A 190 9.96 -13.33 11.48
C GLN A 190 8.99 -13.68 10.34
N TYR A 191 9.16 -13.10 9.16
CA TYR A 191 8.35 -13.44 8.00
C TYR A 191 8.87 -14.70 7.31
N PHE A 192 7.97 -15.65 7.04
CA PHE A 192 8.27 -16.87 6.29
C PHE A 192 9.52 -17.59 6.80
N ARG A 193 9.70 -17.68 8.13
CA ARG A 193 10.88 -18.28 8.79
C ARG A 193 12.23 -17.68 8.37
N GLY A 194 12.23 -16.42 7.93
CA GLY A 194 13.44 -15.69 7.60
C GLY A 194 14.13 -16.15 6.32
N ILE A 195 13.46 -16.88 5.42
CA ILE A 195 14.10 -17.42 4.20
C ILE A 195 14.77 -16.34 3.34
N TYR A 196 14.30 -15.10 3.42
CA TYR A 196 14.80 -13.98 2.63
C TYR A 196 16.02 -13.30 3.26
N TYR A 197 16.28 -13.53 4.54
CA TYR A 197 17.21 -12.73 5.33
C TYR A 197 18.64 -12.76 4.78
N ASP A 198 19.11 -13.93 4.34
CA ASP A 198 20.48 -14.13 3.86
C ASP A 198 20.73 -13.57 2.44
N ASN A 199 19.68 -13.07 1.78
CA ASN A 199 19.79 -12.36 0.50
C ASN A 199 19.78 -10.84 0.70
N ILE A 200 19.85 -10.35 1.93
CA ILE A 200 19.72 -8.93 2.26
C ILE A 200 20.93 -8.48 3.07
N THR A 201 21.65 -7.48 2.56
CA THR A 201 22.64 -6.72 3.32
C THR A 201 22.01 -5.45 3.85
N PHE A 202 22.18 -5.20 5.14
CA PHE A 202 21.69 -4.00 5.81
C PHE A 202 22.88 -3.09 6.12
N SER A 203 22.76 -1.81 5.79
CA SER A 203 23.77 -0.80 6.11
C SER A 203 23.11 0.41 6.76
N THR A 204 23.73 0.92 7.82
CA THR A 204 23.27 2.11 8.52
C THR A 204 24.14 3.31 8.17
N GLY A 205 23.54 4.39 7.68
CA GLY A 205 24.24 5.62 7.31
C GLY A 205 23.58 6.33 6.13
N SER A 206 24.15 7.46 5.70
CA SER A 206 23.72 8.09 4.45
C SER A 206 24.06 7.20 3.25
N CYS A 207 23.21 7.23 2.22
CA CYS A 207 23.39 6.39 1.03
C CYS A 207 24.74 6.72 0.35
N SER A 208 25.02 8.00 0.14
CA SER A 208 26.30 8.54 -0.33
C SER A 208 27.53 7.98 0.40
N ASN A 209 27.55 8.00 1.73
CA ASN A 209 28.70 7.52 2.52
C ASN A 209 28.87 6.00 2.39
N ILE A 210 27.78 5.24 2.40
CA ILE A 210 27.85 3.79 2.21
C ILE A 210 28.34 3.48 0.80
N LEU A 211 27.78 4.11 -0.24
CA LEU A 211 28.14 3.85 -1.63
C LEU A 211 29.58 4.27 -1.97
N SER A 212 30.10 5.33 -1.35
CA SER A 212 31.49 5.77 -1.53
C SER A 212 32.50 4.80 -0.91
N SER A 213 32.13 4.15 0.20
CA SER A 213 32.96 3.13 0.87
C SER A 213 33.00 1.77 0.15
N LEU A 214 32.06 1.51 -0.77
CA LEU A 214 31.99 0.23 -1.47
C LEU A 214 33.17 0.09 -2.46
N PRO A 215 33.96 -0.99 -2.36
CA PRO A 215 35.12 -1.19 -3.21
C PRO A 215 34.72 -1.35 -4.68
N GLY A 216 35.51 -0.73 -5.56
CA GLY A 216 35.35 -0.80 -7.01
C GLY A 216 34.33 0.19 -7.60
N SER A 217 34.60 0.68 -8.80
CA SER A 217 33.71 1.54 -9.60
C SER A 217 32.76 0.75 -10.50
N ALA A 218 32.72 -0.57 -10.39
CA ALA A 218 31.93 -1.41 -11.28
C ALA A 218 30.42 -1.27 -11.03
N GLU A 219 29.66 -1.22 -12.11
CA GLU A 219 28.21 -1.32 -12.09
C GLU A 219 27.79 -2.62 -11.38
N LYS A 220 26.98 -2.49 -10.33
CA LYS A 220 26.65 -3.56 -9.40
C LYS A 220 25.16 -3.88 -9.37
N TYR A 221 24.31 -2.88 -9.54
CA TYR A 221 22.87 -2.99 -9.32
C TYR A 221 22.10 -3.05 -10.64
N ASP A 222 21.14 -3.96 -10.72
CA ASP A 222 20.18 -4.09 -11.82
C ASP A 222 19.03 -3.07 -11.68
N GLY A 223 18.74 -2.63 -10.45
CA GLY A 223 17.72 -1.64 -10.17
C GLY A 223 17.91 -0.97 -8.80
N VAL A 224 17.29 0.20 -8.64
CA VAL A 224 17.41 1.04 -7.44
C VAL A 224 16.03 1.53 -7.03
N VAL A 225 15.73 1.52 -5.72
CA VAL A 225 14.55 2.17 -5.16
C VAL A 225 14.95 3.19 -4.10
N LEU A 226 14.38 4.38 -4.18
CA LEU A 226 14.62 5.49 -3.26
C LEU A 226 13.30 5.90 -2.61
N ASP A 227 13.18 5.64 -1.31
CA ASP A 227 12.10 6.09 -0.42
C ASP A 227 12.68 7.07 0.61
N MET A 228 12.93 8.29 0.15
CA MET A 228 13.54 9.35 0.95
C MET A 228 13.10 10.74 0.48
N PRO A 229 13.22 11.77 1.33
CA PRO A 229 12.74 13.12 1.01
C PRO A 229 13.42 13.75 -0.21
N GLU A 230 14.73 13.53 -0.37
CA GLU A 230 15.57 14.23 -1.35
C GLU A 230 16.43 13.23 -2.16
N PRO A 231 15.82 12.36 -3.00
CA PRO A 231 16.54 11.32 -3.72
C PRO A 231 17.58 11.86 -4.71
N TRP A 232 17.41 13.10 -5.17
CA TRP A 232 18.31 13.75 -6.12
C TRP A 232 19.73 13.96 -5.57
N LEU A 233 19.90 14.07 -4.25
CA LEU A 233 21.21 14.22 -3.60
C LEU A 233 22.08 12.96 -3.74
N GLU A 234 21.46 11.80 -3.97
CA GLU A 234 22.15 10.51 -4.00
C GLU A 234 22.47 10.05 -5.44
N LEU A 235 21.92 10.71 -6.47
CA LEU A 235 22.05 10.29 -7.87
C LEU A 235 23.51 10.21 -8.33
N SER A 236 24.37 11.16 -7.93
CA SER A 236 25.80 11.16 -8.27
C SER A 236 26.56 9.93 -7.75
N TRP A 237 26.12 9.38 -6.62
CA TRP A 237 26.70 8.18 -6.00
C TRP A 237 26.09 6.88 -6.55
N ILE A 238 24.82 6.93 -6.94
CA ILE A 238 24.08 5.79 -7.47
C ILE A 238 24.46 5.51 -8.94
N MET A 239 24.58 6.54 -9.76
CA MET A 239 24.77 6.42 -11.22
C MET A 239 25.98 5.55 -11.62
N PRO A 240 27.15 5.65 -10.97
CA PRO A 240 28.28 4.76 -11.25
C PRO A 240 28.04 3.30 -10.87
N LYS A 241 27.11 3.04 -9.94
CA LYS A 241 26.83 1.71 -9.39
C LYS A 241 25.62 1.03 -10.06
N LEU A 242 24.76 1.78 -10.74
CA LEU A 242 23.64 1.26 -11.52
C LEU A 242 24.12 0.80 -12.90
N LYS A 243 23.70 -0.40 -13.34
CA LYS A 243 23.97 -0.90 -14.68
C LYS A 243 23.30 -0.03 -15.75
N LEU A 244 23.91 0.06 -16.92
CA LEU A 244 23.24 0.62 -18.09
C LEU A 244 21.87 -0.04 -18.32
N ASP A 245 20.89 0.74 -18.76
CA ASP A 245 19.49 0.35 -18.90
C ASP A 245 18.77 -0.04 -17.59
N GLY A 246 19.46 0.01 -16.44
CA GLY A 246 18.86 -0.22 -15.14
C GLY A 246 17.87 0.89 -14.75
N PHE A 247 16.87 0.51 -13.97
CA PHE A 247 15.80 1.41 -13.53
C PHE A 247 16.05 1.96 -12.12
N ILE A 248 15.66 3.22 -11.90
CA ILE A 248 15.51 3.85 -10.58
C ILE A 248 14.04 4.16 -10.38
N ILE A 249 13.47 3.74 -9.25
CA ILE A 249 12.13 4.13 -8.83
C ILE A 249 12.25 5.05 -7.62
N CYS A 250 11.79 6.30 -7.75
CA CYS A 250 11.66 7.22 -6.62
C CYS A 250 10.21 7.21 -6.12
N TYR A 251 10.02 6.94 -4.82
CA TYR A 251 8.72 7.01 -4.14
C TYR A 251 8.57 8.40 -3.49
N LEU A 252 7.73 9.25 -4.06
CA LEU A 252 7.65 10.68 -3.71
C LEU A 252 6.23 11.10 -3.33
N PRO A 253 5.98 11.54 -2.08
CA PRO A 253 4.62 11.91 -1.63
C PRO A 253 4.10 13.23 -2.23
N ASN A 254 4.97 14.13 -2.70
CA ASN A 254 4.55 15.44 -3.21
C ASN A 254 4.97 15.66 -4.66
N ILE A 255 4.08 16.27 -5.45
CA ILE A 255 4.37 16.66 -6.85
C ILE A 255 5.59 17.58 -6.93
N THR A 256 5.78 18.49 -5.98
CA THR A 256 6.92 19.40 -5.94
C THR A 256 8.27 18.68 -5.87
N GLN A 257 8.34 17.52 -5.20
CA GLN A 257 9.55 16.70 -5.17
C GLN A 257 9.86 16.09 -6.54
N ILE A 258 8.84 15.77 -7.33
CA ILE A 258 9.00 15.30 -8.72
C ILE A 258 9.58 16.42 -9.57
N LEU A 259 9.03 17.63 -9.46
CA LEU A 259 9.52 18.80 -10.20
C LEU A 259 10.99 19.08 -9.89
N GLU A 260 11.37 19.05 -8.60
CA GLU A 260 12.76 19.26 -8.18
C GLU A 260 13.69 18.14 -8.67
N LEU A 261 13.26 16.88 -8.58
CA LEU A 261 14.01 15.74 -9.09
C LEU A 261 14.30 15.88 -10.59
N ILE A 262 13.28 16.20 -11.40
CA ILE A 262 13.44 16.35 -12.86
C ILE A 262 14.32 17.57 -13.19
N LYS A 263 14.15 18.68 -12.47
CA LYS A 263 15.00 19.87 -12.62
C LYS A 263 16.47 19.53 -12.38
N ILE A 264 16.80 18.91 -11.24
CA ILE A 264 18.17 18.56 -10.87
C ILE A 264 18.77 17.54 -11.85
N ILE A 265 17.98 16.59 -12.35
CA ILE A 265 18.41 15.67 -13.41
C ILE A 265 18.87 16.42 -14.65
N ARG A 266 18.11 17.44 -15.07
CA ARG A 266 18.42 18.25 -16.25
C ARG A 266 19.62 19.17 -16.04
N GLU A 267 19.65 19.90 -14.93
CA GLU A 267 20.70 20.87 -14.61
C GLU A 267 22.07 20.20 -14.49
N ASN A 268 22.14 19.04 -13.83
CA ASN A 268 23.37 18.27 -13.67
C ASN A 268 23.66 17.31 -14.84
N LYS A 269 22.82 17.33 -15.88
CA LYS A 269 22.94 16.48 -17.08
C LYS A 269 23.13 14.99 -16.73
N PHE A 270 22.41 14.52 -15.71
CA PHE A 270 22.40 13.09 -15.37
C PHE A 270 21.91 12.29 -16.57
N LYS A 271 22.58 11.16 -16.87
CA LYS A 271 22.23 10.25 -17.97
C LYS A 271 21.01 9.38 -17.61
N LEU A 272 19.90 10.02 -17.27
CA LEU A 272 18.66 9.42 -16.84
C LEU A 272 17.52 9.90 -17.74
N ALA A 273 16.78 8.96 -18.31
CA ALA A 273 15.52 9.25 -18.99
C ALA A 273 14.36 9.05 -18.01
N THR A 274 13.45 10.02 -17.94
CA THR A 274 12.17 9.84 -17.23
C THR A 274 11.24 9.02 -18.11
N ILE A 275 10.93 7.81 -17.69
CA ILE A 275 10.07 6.90 -18.46
C ILE A 275 8.60 7.22 -18.20
N GLN A 276 8.22 7.34 -16.93
CA GLN A 276 6.86 7.66 -16.53
C GLN A 276 6.79 8.10 -15.07
N VAL A 277 5.68 8.74 -14.73
CA VAL A 277 5.28 9.09 -13.36
C VAL A 277 3.89 8.51 -13.12
N LEU A 278 3.75 7.63 -12.12
CA LEU A 278 2.50 6.93 -11.86
C LEU A 278 1.99 7.19 -10.44
N GLU A 279 0.68 7.35 -10.30
CA GLU A 279 -0.02 7.14 -9.04
C GLU A 279 -0.83 5.84 -9.13
N VAL A 280 -0.73 4.98 -8.13
CA VAL A 280 -1.43 3.68 -8.12
C VAL A 280 -2.64 3.76 -7.20
N GLN A 281 -3.83 3.44 -7.72
CA GLN A 281 -5.05 3.43 -6.91
C GLN A 281 -5.72 2.04 -6.94
N TRP A 282 -6.08 1.55 -5.75
CA TRP A 282 -6.90 0.35 -5.59
C TRP A 282 -8.25 0.75 -5.04
N ARG A 283 -9.33 0.49 -5.78
CA ARG A 283 -10.69 0.77 -5.35
C ARG A 283 -11.38 -0.53 -4.90
N PRO A 284 -11.47 -0.81 -3.59
CA PRO A 284 -12.18 -1.99 -3.11
C PRO A 284 -13.69 -1.85 -3.34
N TRP A 285 -14.33 -2.97 -3.71
CA TRP A 285 -15.77 -3.07 -3.86
C TRP A 285 -16.35 -3.99 -2.79
N GLU A 286 -17.47 -3.57 -2.23
CA GLU A 286 -18.24 -4.33 -1.28
C GLU A 286 -19.44 -4.99 -1.99
N VAL A 287 -19.56 -6.31 -1.80
CA VAL A 287 -20.68 -7.11 -2.29
C VAL A 287 -21.54 -7.53 -1.11
N ARG A 288 -22.83 -7.18 -1.13
CA ARG A 288 -23.79 -7.56 -0.08
C ARG A 288 -25.09 -8.09 -0.67
N ALA A 289 -25.64 -9.13 -0.05
CA ALA A 289 -27.01 -9.54 -0.28
C ALA A 289 -27.96 -8.46 0.27
N THR A 290 -29.04 -8.17 -0.45
CA THR A 290 -30.06 -7.20 -0.04
C THR A 290 -31.47 -7.72 -0.32
N VAL A 291 -32.45 -7.04 0.28
CA VAL A 291 -33.87 -7.20 -0.02
C VAL A 291 -34.34 -5.94 -0.74
N ILE A 292 -34.89 -6.09 -1.95
CA ILE A 292 -35.49 -4.98 -2.68
C ILE A 292 -36.86 -4.68 -2.04
N ARG A 293 -36.95 -3.57 -1.30
CA ARG A 293 -38.18 -3.16 -0.60
C ARG A 293 -39.38 -3.05 -1.54
N SER A 294 -39.19 -2.54 -2.76
CA SER A 294 -40.29 -2.40 -3.75
C SER A 294 -40.84 -3.72 -4.31
N LYS A 295 -40.13 -4.84 -4.13
CA LYS A 295 -40.59 -6.18 -4.55
C LYS A 295 -41.25 -6.97 -3.42
N MET A 296 -41.23 -6.44 -2.19
CA MET A 296 -41.99 -6.97 -1.07
C MET A 296 -43.12 -5.98 -0.81
N GLY A 297 -44.39 -6.38 -0.98
CA GLY A 297 -45.53 -5.50 -0.70
C GLY A 297 -45.52 -4.95 0.74
N GLU A 298 -46.51 -4.10 1.08
CA GLU A 298 -46.58 -3.31 2.33
C GLU A 298 -46.42 -4.08 3.66
N ASN A 299 -46.50 -5.42 3.65
CA ASN A 299 -46.23 -6.27 4.81
C ASN A 299 -44.76 -6.72 4.86
N VAL A 300 -43.82 -5.82 5.12
CA VAL A 300 -42.44 -6.21 5.49
C VAL A 300 -42.42 -6.52 6.99
N PRO A 301 -42.21 -7.78 7.42
CA PRO A 301 -42.13 -8.08 8.84
C PRO A 301 -40.90 -7.38 9.44
N PHE A 302 -41.06 -6.81 10.64
CA PHE A 302 -39.99 -6.17 11.42
C PHE A 302 -38.69 -7.01 11.52
N SER A 303 -38.80 -8.33 11.35
CA SER A 303 -37.67 -9.29 11.34
C SER A 303 -36.69 -9.09 10.17
N VAL A 304 -37.09 -8.53 9.03
CA VAL A 304 -36.18 -8.29 7.89
C VAL A 304 -35.19 -7.16 8.22
N ASN A 305 -35.65 -6.09 8.89
CA ASN A 305 -34.76 -5.03 9.37
C ASN A 305 -33.75 -5.56 10.40
N LYS A 306 -34.17 -6.51 11.26
CA LYS A 306 -33.27 -7.16 12.23
C LYS A 306 -32.26 -8.11 11.55
N LEU A 307 -32.65 -8.84 10.51
CA LEU A 307 -31.75 -9.69 9.70
C LEU A 307 -30.69 -8.87 8.94
N ILE A 308 -31.08 -7.69 8.42
CA ILE A 308 -30.18 -6.73 7.79
C ILE A 308 -29.19 -6.15 8.81
N MET A 309 -29.65 -5.80 10.02
CA MET A 309 -28.81 -5.30 11.12
C MET A 309 -27.83 -6.37 11.63
N ASP A 310 -28.28 -7.63 11.74
CA ASP A 310 -27.48 -8.76 12.25
C ASP A 310 -26.56 -9.40 11.19
N ASN A 311 -26.51 -8.87 9.96
CA ASN A 311 -25.78 -9.44 8.80
C ASN A 311 -26.10 -10.92 8.53
N LYS A 312 -27.32 -11.39 8.84
CA LYS A 312 -27.78 -12.72 8.44
C LYS A 312 -28.36 -12.61 7.03
N ILE A 313 -27.77 -13.31 6.06
CA ILE A 313 -28.32 -13.41 4.72
C ILE A 313 -29.72 -14.03 4.86
N PRO A 314 -30.81 -13.37 4.44
CA PRO A 314 -32.10 -14.03 4.36
C PRO A 314 -31.94 -15.24 3.45
N GLU A 315 -32.44 -16.42 3.82
CA GLU A 315 -32.34 -17.65 2.99
C GLU A 315 -32.82 -17.44 1.54
N LYS A 316 -33.65 -16.41 1.32
CA LYS A 316 -33.99 -15.86 0.00
C LYS A 316 -33.45 -14.43 -0.14
N ALA A 317 -32.17 -14.28 -0.49
CA ALA A 317 -31.66 -13.00 -0.98
C ALA A 317 -32.40 -12.65 -2.28
N LEU A 318 -33.14 -11.53 -2.31
CA LEU A 318 -33.90 -11.12 -3.49
C LEU A 318 -33.03 -10.38 -4.53
N ALA A 319 -31.86 -9.88 -4.12
CA ALA A 319 -30.85 -9.29 -4.99
C ALA A 319 -29.48 -9.19 -4.30
N TYR A 320 -28.44 -8.92 -5.08
CA TYR A 320 -27.12 -8.53 -4.60
C TYR A 320 -26.83 -7.08 -5.02
N VAL A 321 -26.15 -6.35 -4.15
CA VAL A 321 -25.63 -5.00 -4.43
C VAL A 321 -24.12 -5.06 -4.40
N CYS A 322 -23.50 -4.47 -5.42
CA CYS A 322 -22.07 -4.26 -5.52
C CYS A 322 -21.83 -2.75 -5.55
N LYS A 323 -21.06 -2.23 -4.59
CA LYS A 323 -20.74 -0.79 -4.52
C LYS A 323 -19.30 -0.58 -4.07
N PRO A 324 -18.64 0.54 -4.42
CA PRO A 324 -17.36 0.90 -3.84
C PRO A 324 -17.43 0.90 -2.31
N ALA A 325 -16.40 0.39 -1.65
CA ALA A 325 -16.32 0.47 -0.20
C ALA A 325 -16.22 1.93 0.24
N TYR A 326 -16.82 2.25 1.39
CA TYR A 326 -16.99 3.65 1.86
C TYR A 326 -15.67 4.33 2.26
N MET A 327 -14.57 3.59 2.39
CA MET A 327 -13.25 4.16 2.70
C MET A 327 -12.50 4.44 1.40
N PRO A 328 -12.41 5.71 0.95
CA PRO A 328 -11.55 6.06 -0.17
C PRO A 328 -10.09 5.75 0.21
N SER A 329 -9.35 5.13 -0.70
CA SER A 329 -7.90 5.08 -0.59
C SER A 329 -7.37 6.49 -0.86
N SER A 330 -6.79 7.14 0.15
CA SER A 330 -6.10 8.43 -0.05
C SER A 330 -4.85 8.25 -0.91
N HIS A 331 -4.35 9.35 -1.45
CA HIS A 331 -3.03 9.41 -2.08
C HIS A 331 -1.96 8.87 -1.11
N SER A 332 -1.01 8.10 -1.65
CA SER A 332 0.15 7.60 -0.90
C SER A 332 1.44 8.26 -1.39
N ALA A 333 1.75 8.10 -2.68
CA ALA A 333 2.86 8.76 -3.35
C ALA A 333 2.76 8.60 -4.87
N PHE A 334 3.61 9.34 -5.57
CA PHE A 334 3.96 9.12 -6.96
C PHE A 334 5.18 8.19 -7.08
N LEU A 335 5.16 7.34 -8.08
CA LEU A 335 6.27 6.48 -8.49
C LEU A 335 6.90 7.09 -9.74
N VAL A 336 8.09 7.69 -9.59
CA VAL A 336 8.86 8.21 -10.73
C VAL A 336 9.82 7.14 -11.20
N GLN A 337 9.61 6.64 -12.43
CA GLN A 337 10.48 5.65 -13.05
C GLN A 337 11.49 6.34 -13.96
N LEU A 338 12.77 6.16 -13.64
CA LEU A 338 13.90 6.65 -14.42
C LEU A 338 14.68 5.47 -14.97
N LYS A 339 15.28 5.63 -16.15
CA LYS A 339 16.16 4.63 -16.77
C LYS A 339 17.54 5.22 -17.01
N LYS A 340 18.61 4.51 -16.62
CA LYS A 340 19.98 4.89 -16.99
C LYS A 340 20.19 4.67 -18.49
N ILE A 341 20.65 5.70 -19.20
CA ILE A 341 20.86 5.67 -20.65
C ILE A 341 22.33 5.90 -21.02
N GLU A 342 22.72 5.51 -22.22
CA GLU A 342 24.06 5.76 -22.75
C GLU A 342 24.27 7.24 -23.12
N GLU A 343 25.54 7.63 -23.22
CA GLU A 343 25.98 8.99 -23.52
C GLU A 343 25.38 9.56 -24.82
N ASP A 344 25.33 8.76 -25.89
CA ASP A 344 24.82 9.17 -27.22
C ASP A 344 23.28 9.21 -27.30
N SER A 345 22.58 8.71 -26.28
CA SER A 345 21.11 8.62 -26.30
C SER A 345 20.43 9.93 -25.90
N LEU A 346 21.08 10.79 -25.13
CA LEU A 346 20.52 12.08 -24.70
C LEU A 346 20.25 13.04 -25.86
N GLU A 347 21.01 12.95 -26.95
CA GLU A 347 20.77 13.77 -28.15
C GLU A 347 19.54 13.30 -28.95
N LYS A 348 19.22 12.00 -28.89
CA LYS A 348 18.06 11.40 -29.57
C LYS A 348 16.76 11.48 -28.77
N VAL A 349 16.83 11.65 -27.44
CA VAL A 349 15.65 11.81 -26.56
C VAL A 349 15.11 13.26 -26.57
N LYS A 350 15.73 14.17 -27.34
CA LYS A 350 15.14 15.48 -27.65
C LYS A 350 13.83 15.29 -28.45
N PHE A 351 12.70 15.48 -27.76
CA PHE A 351 11.36 15.76 -28.30
C PHE A 351 10.58 14.63 -29.01
N GLN A 352 10.33 13.51 -28.34
CA GLN A 352 9.28 12.56 -28.81
C GLN A 352 8.06 12.41 -27.89
N ASN A 353 8.02 13.01 -26.70
CA ASN A 353 6.94 12.74 -25.74
C ASN A 353 6.14 13.96 -25.24
N LEU A 354 6.12 15.10 -25.95
CA LEU A 354 5.27 16.23 -25.53
C LEU A 354 4.40 16.92 -26.59
N TYR A 355 4.39 16.49 -27.87
CA TYR A 355 3.57 17.13 -28.91
C TYR A 355 2.81 16.19 -29.88
N ASP A 356 2.95 14.87 -29.80
CA ASP A 356 2.27 13.95 -30.74
C ASP A 356 0.79 13.61 -30.38
N LEU A 357 0.18 14.40 -29.49
CA LEU A 357 -1.27 14.38 -29.26
C LEU A 357 -1.85 15.76 -29.52
N GLY A 358 -2.11 16.04 -30.81
CA GLY A 358 -3.22 16.92 -31.19
C GLY A 358 -2.88 18.20 -31.94
N GLU A 359 -2.22 18.12 -33.08
CA GLU A 359 -2.45 19.10 -34.17
C GLU A 359 -2.45 18.39 -35.53
N SER A 360 -3.53 17.67 -35.84
CA SER A 360 -3.92 17.47 -37.24
C SER A 360 -5.36 17.93 -37.42
N GLY A 361 -5.49 19.14 -37.95
CA GLY A 361 -6.69 19.63 -38.60
C GLY A 361 -7.62 20.43 -37.71
N TYR A 362 -7.40 21.73 -37.64
CA TYR A 362 -8.45 22.72 -37.92
C TYR A 362 -7.81 24.05 -38.36
N LEU A 363 -8.15 24.43 -39.60
CA LEU A 363 -8.21 25.77 -40.19
C LEU A 363 -6.91 26.48 -40.61
N LYS A 364 -6.82 26.57 -41.94
CA LYS A 364 -6.06 27.50 -42.76
C LYS A 364 -6.75 28.88 -42.79
N ASN A 365 -5.91 29.91 -42.96
CA ASN A 365 -6.15 31.26 -43.50
C ASN A 365 -6.55 32.37 -42.50
N SER A 366 -5.62 33.29 -42.23
CA SER A 366 -5.55 34.57 -42.94
C SER A 366 -4.24 35.31 -42.61
N GLU A 367 -3.58 35.80 -43.65
CA GLU A 367 -2.42 36.69 -43.63
C GLU A 367 -2.84 38.09 -43.13
N ASP A 368 -1.93 38.81 -42.44
CA ASP A 368 -1.43 40.15 -42.82
C ASP A 368 -0.88 41.01 -41.66
N SER A 369 0.27 41.63 -41.96
CA SER A 369 0.88 42.88 -41.45
C SER A 369 1.24 43.00 -39.96
N GLU A 370 2.53 43.07 -39.59
CA GLU A 370 3.49 44.20 -39.69
C GLU A 370 3.36 45.26 -38.58
N ASP A 371 4.55 45.69 -38.11
CA ASP A 371 4.90 46.87 -37.30
C ASP A 371 4.67 46.81 -35.78
N SER A 372 5.45 47.40 -34.89
CA SER A 372 6.86 47.84 -34.72
C SER A 372 6.83 48.79 -33.51
N GLU A 373 7.87 48.79 -32.66
CA GLU A 373 8.22 49.88 -31.72
C GLU A 373 7.23 50.09 -30.52
N ASP A 374 7.57 50.51 -29.31
CA ASP A 374 8.79 51.04 -28.68
C ASP A 374 8.59 51.14 -27.15
N SER A 375 9.71 51.35 -26.41
CA SER A 375 9.89 52.13 -25.15
C SER A 375 9.03 51.82 -23.91
N GLU A 376 9.62 51.38 -22.78
CA GLU A 376 10.23 52.17 -21.68
C GLU A 376 9.24 52.78 -20.68
N ASP A 377 9.76 53.06 -19.48
CA ASP A 377 9.18 53.63 -18.24
C ASP A 377 8.58 52.61 -17.23
N SER A 378 9.28 52.20 -16.18
CA SER A 378 9.89 52.90 -15.01
C SER A 378 8.94 53.07 -13.84
N GLU A 379 9.42 52.64 -12.67
CA GLU A 379 9.14 53.23 -11.34
C GLU A 379 7.70 53.08 -10.80
N ASP A 380 7.42 52.94 -9.52
CA ASP A 380 8.15 52.65 -8.30
C ASP A 380 7.05 52.32 -7.26
N SER A 381 7.50 52.08 -6.03
CA SER A 381 6.77 52.29 -4.78
C SER A 381 6.12 51.09 -4.09
N LYS A 382 6.71 50.89 -2.91
CA LYS A 382 6.30 50.14 -1.73
C LYS A 382 5.06 50.80 -1.12
N ASP A 383 4.32 50.02 -0.32
CA ASP A 383 3.87 50.33 1.04
C ASP A 383 2.91 49.19 1.49
N SER A 384 3.34 48.38 2.47
CA SER A 384 3.00 48.46 3.92
C SER A 384 1.55 47.99 4.18
N GLU A 385 1.38 46.78 4.71
CA GLU A 385 1.25 46.45 6.15
C GLU A 385 -0.16 46.71 6.72
N ASP A 386 -0.59 45.72 7.50
CA ASP A 386 -1.63 45.75 8.53
C ASP A 386 -3.09 45.91 8.08
N SER A 387 -4.10 45.36 8.75
CA SER A 387 -4.29 44.37 9.81
C SER A 387 -5.83 44.14 9.80
N GLU A 388 -6.36 42.97 10.15
CA GLU A 388 -7.07 42.70 11.42
C GLU A 388 -8.41 42.01 11.11
N ASP A 389 -8.51 40.78 11.61
CA ASP A 389 -9.63 40.16 12.32
C ASP A 389 -11.05 40.73 12.15
N LEU A 390 -12.00 39.85 11.81
CA LEU A 390 -13.31 39.82 12.46
C LEU A 390 -13.80 38.37 12.61
N GLU A 391 -14.06 38.03 13.88
CA GLU A 391 -14.65 36.81 14.40
C GLU A 391 -16.15 36.68 14.07
N ASP A 392 -16.57 35.42 13.97
CA ASP A 392 -17.80 34.78 14.43
C ASP A 392 -19.07 35.62 14.68
N SER A 393 -20.15 35.19 14.02
CA SER A 393 -21.50 35.23 14.59
C SER A 393 -22.31 34.02 14.15
N GLU A 394 -22.73 33.24 15.15
CA GLU A 394 -23.78 32.21 15.08
C GLU A 394 -25.14 32.83 14.74
N ASP A 395 -25.98 32.10 13.98
CA ASP A 395 -27.45 32.03 14.10
C ASP A 395 -27.97 31.18 12.92
N SER A 396 -28.49 29.97 13.12
CA SER A 396 -29.80 29.55 13.67
C SER A 396 -30.90 29.40 12.59
N GLU A 397 -31.46 28.18 12.60
CA GLU A 397 -32.82 27.76 12.25
C GLU A 397 -33.35 27.76 10.78
N ASP A 398 -33.61 26.53 10.36
CA ASP A 398 -34.86 25.99 9.79
C ASP A 398 -35.43 26.37 8.42
N SER A 399 -35.68 25.27 7.69
CA SER A 399 -36.79 25.01 6.77
C SER A 399 -36.90 25.82 5.47
N GLU A 400 -36.82 25.13 4.34
CA GLU A 400 -37.99 24.94 3.46
C GLU A 400 -37.68 23.93 2.34
N GLU A 401 -38.55 22.92 2.23
CA GLU A 401 -38.67 22.05 1.06
C GLU A 401 -39.17 22.87 -0.13
N SER A 402 -38.54 22.70 -1.29
CA SER A 402 -39.21 22.98 -2.56
C SER A 402 -38.95 21.84 -3.54
N GLU A 403 -40.07 21.22 -3.94
CA GLU A 403 -40.18 20.25 -5.00
C GLU A 403 -39.88 20.91 -6.36
N GLU A 404 -38.92 20.38 -7.10
CA GLU A 404 -38.84 20.63 -8.55
C GLU A 404 -39.16 19.36 -9.33
N SER A 405 -40.37 19.38 -9.89
CA SER A 405 -40.83 18.53 -10.98
C SER A 405 -40.04 18.83 -12.26
N ILE A 406 -39.37 17.83 -12.83
CA ILE A 406 -38.98 17.88 -14.25
C ILE A 406 -39.40 16.61 -14.98
N ASP A 407 -40.03 16.93 -16.10
CA ASP A 407 -40.75 16.18 -17.09
C ASP A 407 -39.94 15.09 -17.82
N SER A 408 -40.74 14.17 -18.33
CA SER A 408 -40.51 13.01 -19.16
C SER A 408 -39.70 13.25 -20.45
N GLY A 409 -39.04 12.18 -20.89
CA GLY A 409 -38.87 11.92 -22.32
C GLY A 409 -37.47 12.13 -22.91
N LYS A 410 -36.61 11.10 -22.80
CA LYS A 410 -35.79 10.62 -23.93
C LYS A 410 -35.17 9.26 -23.62
N ILE A 411 -35.87 8.22 -24.04
CA ILE A 411 -35.39 6.84 -24.09
C ILE A 411 -34.26 6.77 -25.12
N ARG A 412 -33.01 6.56 -24.68
CA ARG A 412 -31.91 6.11 -25.55
C ARG A 412 -31.69 4.60 -25.33
N ARG A 413 -31.94 3.84 -26.39
CA ARG A 413 -31.69 2.39 -26.50
C ARG A 413 -30.25 2.04 -26.08
N ILE A 414 -30.10 1.24 -25.04
CA ILE A 414 -28.84 0.56 -24.71
C ILE A 414 -28.71 -0.67 -25.62
N ARG A 415 -27.61 -0.75 -26.37
CA ARG A 415 -27.25 -1.92 -27.19
C ARG A 415 -26.89 -3.09 -26.26
N LYS A 416 -27.50 -4.26 -26.50
CA LYS A 416 -27.11 -5.55 -25.92
C LYS A 416 -25.65 -5.86 -26.30
N ILE A 417 -24.78 -5.99 -25.30
CA ILE A 417 -23.46 -6.61 -25.47
C ILE A 417 -23.66 -8.13 -25.31
N HIS A 418 -23.27 -8.91 -26.32
CA HIS A 418 -23.27 -10.37 -26.25
C HIS A 418 -22.09 -10.84 -25.38
N MET A 419 -22.38 -11.69 -24.38
CA MET A 419 -21.38 -12.53 -23.73
C MET A 419 -20.89 -13.55 -24.74
N VAL A 420 -19.58 -13.62 -24.92
CA VAL A 420 -18.91 -14.74 -25.61
C VAL A 420 -18.47 -15.69 -24.52
N ASP A 421 -19.05 -16.89 -24.51
CA ASP A 421 -18.60 -18.00 -23.67
C ASP A 421 -17.26 -18.51 -24.22
N PHE A 422 -16.22 -18.51 -23.38
CA PHE A 422 -15.00 -19.28 -23.63
C PHE A 422 -15.10 -20.61 -22.87
N LEU A 423 -15.07 -21.70 -23.64
CA LEU A 423 -14.89 -23.08 -23.19
C LEU A 423 -13.48 -23.30 -22.61
#